data_AF-A0A352X9P3-F1
#
_entry.id   AF-A0A352X9P3-F1
#
_cell.length_a   1.000
_cell.length_b   1.000
_cell.length_c   1.000
_cell.angle_alpha   90.00
_cell.angle_beta   90.00
_cell.angle_gamma   90.00
#
_symmetry.space_group_name_H-M   'P 1'
#
loop_
_entity.id
_entity.type
_entity.pdbx_description
1 polymer ?
#
loop_
_entity_poly.entity_id
_entity_poly.type
_entity_poly.pdbx_seq_one_letter_code
_entity_poly.pdbx_strand_id
1 'polypeptide(L)'
;MKRLLCTATLTLALTSLVPAARAYHNPSAYQNVTHFVHSGAHPNSARVPNATHHFELKVAGNTISKLSIHLPEGIRISQGIEVTDDGGNKIDATISINDTNATIAFTQPVSPGTRLSIEMKGVKTPFYLAHDWLYHVFITQVGMTAQIPIGTANIQTYN
;
A
#
# COMPACT_ATOMS: atom_id res chain seq x y z
N MET A 1 -78.72 -16.65 -3.40
CA MET A 1 -77.85 -16.51 -2.21
C MET A 1 -76.40 -16.69 -2.63
N LYS A 2 -75.55 -15.69 -2.32
CA LYS A 2 -74.07 -15.67 -2.02
C LYS A 2 -73.20 -16.81 -2.63
N ARG A 3 -72.04 -16.58 -3.28
CA ARG A 3 -70.77 -15.92 -2.84
C ARG A 3 -69.87 -15.69 -4.09
N LEU A 4 -69.27 -14.51 -4.37
CA LEU A 4 -67.95 -14.00 -3.90
C LEU A 4 -66.79 -14.98 -4.24
N LEU A 5 -65.69 -14.70 -4.98
CA LEU A 5 -64.80 -13.52 -5.07
C LEU A 5 -63.84 -13.59 -6.30
N CYS A 6 -63.24 -12.41 -6.58
CA CYS A 6 -62.09 -12.04 -7.43
C CYS A 6 -60.87 -12.98 -7.49
N THR A 7 -60.07 -12.88 -8.57
CA THR A 7 -58.61 -12.61 -8.47
C THR A 7 -58.01 -12.09 -9.79
N ALA A 8 -57.36 -10.94 -9.69
CA ALA A 8 -56.52 -10.32 -10.70
C ALA A 8 -55.07 -10.81 -10.54
N THR A 9 -54.31 -10.92 -11.64
CA THR A 9 -52.84 -10.87 -11.60
C THR A 9 -52.31 -10.22 -12.86
N LEU A 10 -51.96 -8.93 -12.78
CA LEU A 10 -51.10 -8.24 -13.75
C LEU A 10 -49.68 -8.28 -13.18
N THR A 11 -48.82 -9.12 -13.75
CA THR A 11 -47.42 -9.26 -13.33
C THR A 11 -46.56 -8.27 -14.11
N LEU A 12 -46.23 -7.12 -13.51
CA LEU A 12 -45.17 -6.23 -14.04
C LEU A 12 -43.81 -6.69 -13.50
N ALA A 13 -43.00 -7.29 -14.37
CA ALA A 13 -41.59 -7.56 -14.09
C ALA A 13 -40.76 -6.30 -14.40
N LEU A 14 -40.30 -5.59 -13.37
CA LEU A 14 -39.32 -4.51 -13.49
C LEU A 14 -37.92 -5.11 -13.44
N THR A 15 -37.27 -5.25 -14.59
CA THR A 15 -35.83 -5.52 -14.66
C THR A 15 -35.10 -4.21 -14.42
N SER A 16 -34.61 -3.98 -13.20
CA SER A 16 -33.76 -2.83 -12.91
C SER A 16 -32.39 -3.01 -13.59
N LEU A 17 -32.16 -2.30 -14.68
CA LEU A 17 -30.84 -2.12 -15.27
C LEU A 17 -30.00 -1.27 -14.31
N VAL A 18 -29.19 -1.91 -13.47
CA VAL A 18 -28.15 -1.21 -12.72
C VAL A 18 -27.04 -0.83 -13.72
N PRO A 19 -26.72 0.46 -13.90
CA PRO A 19 -25.58 0.83 -14.72
C PRO A 19 -24.32 0.34 -14.03
N ALA A 20 -23.57 -0.55 -14.69
CA ALA A 20 -22.19 -0.83 -14.28
C ALA A 20 -21.37 0.44 -14.54
N ALA A 21 -21.14 1.24 -13.50
CA ALA A 21 -20.22 2.35 -13.57
C ALA A 21 -18.84 1.80 -13.92
N ARG A 22 -18.36 2.08 -15.13
CA ARG A 22 -17.00 1.76 -15.54
C ARG A 22 -16.09 2.88 -15.07
N ALA A 23 -15.18 2.58 -14.16
CA ALA A 23 -14.09 3.48 -13.83
C ALA A 23 -13.27 3.72 -15.10
N TYR A 24 -13.25 4.96 -15.59
CA TYR A 24 -12.41 5.36 -16.71
C TYR A 24 -10.96 5.42 -16.22
N HIS A 25 -10.16 4.42 -16.60
CA HIS A 25 -8.73 4.39 -16.31
C HIS A 25 -8.02 5.36 -17.26
N ASN A 26 -7.60 6.53 -16.74
CA ASN A 26 -6.69 7.42 -17.46
C ASN A 26 -5.25 7.18 -16.98
N PRO A 27 -4.41 6.47 -17.75
CA PRO A 27 -3.03 6.15 -17.35
C PRO A 27 -2.18 7.41 -17.10
N SER A 28 -2.50 8.53 -17.78
CA SER A 28 -1.74 9.78 -17.67
C SER A 28 -1.93 10.51 -16.35
N ALA A 29 -3.04 10.28 -15.64
CA ALA A 29 -3.31 10.91 -14.35
C ALA A 29 -2.38 10.39 -13.23
N TYR A 30 -1.92 9.14 -13.33
CA TYR A 30 -1.06 8.50 -12.33
C TYR A 30 0.43 8.81 -12.50
N GLN A 31 0.85 9.32 -13.67
CA GLN A 31 2.26 9.65 -13.90
C GLN A 31 2.76 10.84 -13.08
N ASN A 32 1.83 11.69 -12.61
CA ASN A 32 2.17 12.90 -11.87
C ASN A 32 2.03 12.75 -10.34
N VAL A 33 1.68 11.56 -9.86
CA VAL A 33 1.55 11.28 -8.43
C VAL A 33 2.46 10.13 -8.04
N THR A 34 3.05 10.23 -6.85
CA THR A 34 3.90 9.18 -6.30
C THR A 34 3.08 7.90 -6.14
N HIS A 35 3.55 6.78 -6.70
CA HIS A 35 2.82 5.52 -6.75
C HIS A 35 3.74 4.31 -6.58
N PHE A 36 3.16 3.18 -6.15
CA PHE A 36 3.86 1.92 -6.02
C PHE A 36 4.17 1.29 -7.38
N VAL A 37 5.32 0.62 -7.46
CA VAL A 37 5.77 -0.10 -8.66
C VAL A 37 5.78 -1.60 -8.42
N HIS A 38 6.28 -2.03 -7.27
CA HIS A 38 6.41 -3.44 -6.91
C HIS A 38 6.36 -3.63 -5.40
N SER A 39 6.06 -4.84 -4.95
CA SER A 39 6.16 -5.27 -3.56
C SER A 39 6.32 -6.78 -3.45
N GLY A 40 6.98 -7.24 -2.38
CA GLY A 40 7.24 -8.65 -2.17
C GLY A 40 8.00 -8.95 -0.88
N ALA A 41 8.35 -10.21 -0.69
CA ALA A 41 9.15 -10.68 0.44
C ALA A 41 10.26 -11.64 -0.03
N HIS A 42 11.38 -11.63 0.67
CA HIS A 42 12.48 -12.56 0.45
C HIS A 42 13.10 -13.05 1.77
N PRO A 43 13.10 -14.36 2.08
CA PRO A 43 12.37 -15.40 1.36
C PRO A 43 10.87 -15.15 1.36
N ASN A 44 10.20 -15.54 0.28
CA ASN A 44 8.74 -15.41 0.17
C ASN A 44 8.05 -16.58 0.91
N SER A 45 8.19 -16.63 2.23
CA SER A 45 7.56 -17.65 3.06
C SER A 45 7.12 -17.11 4.42
N ALA A 46 5.85 -17.32 4.77
CA ALA A 46 5.28 -16.98 6.07
C ALA A 46 5.87 -17.83 7.22
N ARG A 47 6.58 -18.92 6.89
CA ARG A 47 7.22 -19.82 7.87
C ARG A 47 8.63 -19.38 8.25
N VAL A 48 9.22 -18.48 7.47
CA VAL A 48 10.60 -18.04 7.70
C VAL A 48 10.58 -16.80 8.58
N PRO A 49 11.07 -16.88 9.83
CA PRO A 49 11.25 -15.69 10.63
C PRO A 49 12.35 -14.83 10.01
N ASN A 50 12.24 -13.50 10.18
CA ASN A 50 13.22 -12.52 9.71
C ASN A 50 13.32 -12.39 8.17
N ALA A 51 12.20 -12.56 7.46
CA ALA A 51 12.15 -12.26 6.03
C ALA A 51 12.42 -10.76 5.77
N THR A 52 12.91 -10.43 4.58
CA THR A 52 12.97 -9.05 4.10
C THR A 52 11.69 -8.76 3.33
N HIS A 53 10.89 -7.82 3.85
CA HIS A 53 9.74 -7.29 3.14
C HIS A 53 10.18 -6.07 2.36
N HIS A 54 9.78 -5.95 1.10
CA HIS A 54 10.17 -4.82 0.27
C HIS A 54 9.02 -4.28 -0.56
N PHE A 55 9.11 -3.00 -0.88
CA PHE A 55 8.28 -2.37 -1.89
C PHE A 55 9.03 -1.24 -2.56
N GLU A 56 8.60 -0.92 -3.77
CA GLU A 56 9.18 0.14 -4.57
C GLU A 56 8.13 1.18 -4.89
N LEU A 57 8.56 2.44 -4.93
CA LEU A 57 7.71 3.57 -5.32
C LEU A 57 8.44 4.47 -6.30
N LYS A 58 7.70 5.03 -7.26
CA LYS A 58 8.19 6.10 -8.13
C LYS A 58 7.74 7.43 -7.56
N VAL A 59 8.69 8.27 -7.15
CA VAL A 59 8.40 9.63 -6.70
C VAL A 59 7.97 10.46 -7.90
N ALA A 60 6.83 11.13 -7.80
CA ALA A 60 6.31 12.00 -8.84
C ALA A 60 5.52 13.18 -8.25
N GLY A 61 5.39 14.24 -9.05
CA GLY A 61 4.73 15.49 -8.67
C GLY A 61 5.66 16.42 -7.88
N ASN A 62 5.92 16.08 -6.62
CA ASN A 62 6.68 16.94 -5.71
C ASN A 62 7.81 16.18 -5.00
N THR A 63 8.83 16.93 -4.59
CA THR A 63 9.94 16.42 -3.79
C THR A 63 9.46 15.98 -2.40
N ILE A 64 9.87 14.79 -1.98
CA ILE A 64 9.49 14.21 -0.68
C ILE A 64 10.63 14.32 0.33
N SER A 65 10.30 14.63 1.57
CA SER A 65 11.25 14.74 2.69
C SER A 65 11.16 13.55 3.65
N LYS A 66 10.02 12.86 3.66
CA LYS A 66 9.77 11.76 4.60
C LYS A 66 8.83 10.71 4.01
N LEU A 67 9.07 9.46 4.37
CA LEU A 67 8.15 8.33 4.20
C LEU A 67 7.73 7.83 5.59
N SER A 68 6.44 7.56 5.75
CA SER A 68 5.89 6.91 6.95
C SER A 68 5.14 5.65 6.53
N ILE A 69 5.43 4.55 7.21
CA ILE A 69 4.89 3.21 6.93
C ILE A 69 4.18 2.74 8.18
N HIS A 70 2.87 2.59 8.10
CA HIS A 70 2.11 1.98 9.19
C HIS A 70 2.28 0.47 9.10
N LEU A 71 2.73 -0.13 10.21
CA LEU A 71 2.97 -1.55 10.32
C LEU A 71 1.66 -2.27 10.67
N PRO A 72 1.31 -3.39 10.00
CA PRO A 72 0.22 -4.25 10.41
C PRO A 72 0.41 -4.74 11.85
N GLU A 73 -0.69 -5.08 12.51
CA GLU A 73 -0.65 -5.60 13.88
C GLU A 73 0.25 -6.84 13.98
N GLY A 74 1.10 -6.87 15.02
CA GLY A 74 2.02 -7.96 15.30
C GLY A 74 3.28 -7.99 14.43
N ILE A 75 3.40 -7.14 13.41
CA ILE A 75 4.60 -7.04 12.59
C ILE A 75 5.69 -6.30 13.36
N ARG A 76 6.90 -6.86 13.36
CA ARG A 76 8.10 -6.23 13.94
C ARG A 76 9.25 -6.24 12.95
N ILE A 77 10.01 -5.14 12.86
CA ILE A 77 11.22 -5.03 12.03
C ILE A 77 12.42 -5.06 12.97
N SER A 78 13.32 -6.05 12.82
CA SER A 78 14.41 -6.26 13.78
C SER A 78 15.80 -5.87 13.26
N GLN A 79 15.98 -5.73 11.95
CA GLN A 79 17.29 -5.41 11.35
C GLN A 79 17.31 -4.04 10.66
N GLY A 80 16.23 -3.25 10.83
CA GLY A 80 16.13 -1.90 10.29
C GLY A 80 15.55 -1.84 8.88
N ILE A 81 15.68 -0.65 8.27
CA ILE A 81 15.17 -0.36 6.93
C ILE A 81 16.31 0.23 6.11
N GLU A 82 16.42 -0.24 4.87
CA GLU A 82 17.32 0.32 3.86
C GLU A 82 16.51 0.95 2.73
N VAL A 83 17.03 2.05 2.20
CA VAL A 83 16.44 2.71 1.03
C VAL A 83 17.51 2.87 -0.03
N THR A 84 17.20 2.47 -1.26
CA THR A 84 18.08 2.61 -2.41
C THR A 84 17.37 3.29 -3.58
N ASP A 85 18.16 3.87 -4.49
CA ASP A 85 17.69 4.46 -5.74
C ASP A 85 17.62 3.42 -6.89
N ASP A 86 17.23 3.87 -8.08
CA ASP A 86 17.15 3.09 -9.33
C ASP A 86 18.48 2.37 -9.68
N GLY A 87 19.62 2.90 -9.23
CA GLY A 87 20.96 2.35 -9.44
C GLY A 87 21.43 1.41 -8.33
N GLY A 88 20.60 1.18 -7.31
CA GLY A 88 20.95 0.41 -6.11
C GLY A 88 21.85 1.18 -5.13
N ASN A 89 22.06 2.48 -5.34
CA ASN A 89 22.84 3.28 -4.41
C ASN A 89 21.99 3.57 -3.17
N LYS A 90 22.62 3.44 -2.00
CA LYS A 90 21.97 3.75 -0.74
C LYS A 90 21.63 5.24 -0.66
N ILE A 91 20.40 5.55 -0.25
CA ILE A 91 19.95 6.89 0.09
C ILE A 91 20.06 7.09 1.59
N ASP A 92 20.78 8.14 1.99
CA ASP A 92 20.93 8.47 3.40
C ASP A 92 19.61 8.99 3.99
N ALA A 93 19.20 8.34 5.08
CA ALA A 93 17.99 8.68 5.82
C ALA A 93 18.13 8.32 7.30
N THR A 94 17.45 9.07 8.14
CA THR A 94 17.24 8.73 9.54
C THR A 94 16.03 7.81 9.66
N ILE A 95 16.24 6.62 10.22
CA ILE A 95 15.21 5.59 10.38
C ILE A 95 14.75 5.55 11.84
N SER A 96 13.44 5.62 12.06
CA SER A 96 12.82 5.41 13.38
C SER A 96 11.74 4.35 13.24
N ILE A 97 11.75 3.33 14.11
CA ILE A 97 10.80 2.23 14.08
C ILE A 97 10.21 2.07 15.47
N ASN A 98 8.89 1.97 15.55
CA ASN A 98 8.15 1.59 16.74
C ASN A 98 7.14 0.47 16.40
N ASP A 99 6.33 0.05 17.36
CA ASP A 99 5.42 -1.09 17.20
C ASP A 99 4.32 -0.88 16.14
N THR A 100 4.03 0.36 15.73
CA THR A 100 2.94 0.68 14.79
C THR A 100 3.42 1.38 13.52
N ASN A 101 4.64 1.93 13.53
CA ASN A 101 5.11 2.86 12.53
C ASN A 101 6.60 2.72 12.29
N ALA A 102 7.00 2.79 11.02
CA ALA A 102 8.34 3.08 10.61
C ALA A 102 8.38 4.42 9.87
N THR A 103 9.33 5.28 10.24
CA THR A 103 9.55 6.59 9.64
C THR A 103 10.93 6.65 9.04
N ILE A 104 11.00 7.12 7.79
CA ILE A 104 12.20 7.33 7.01
C ILE A 104 12.27 8.82 6.71
N ALA A 105 13.12 9.56 7.40
CA ALA A 105 13.37 10.97 7.13
C ALA A 105 14.62 11.09 6.27
N PHE A 106 14.48 11.50 5.01
CA PHE A 106 15.60 11.59 4.09
C PHE A 106 16.52 12.75 4.48
N THR A 107 17.84 12.50 4.52
CA THR A 107 18.83 13.54 4.82
C THR A 107 18.82 14.63 3.76
N GLN A 108 18.67 14.22 2.50
CA GLN A 108 18.38 15.11 1.37
C GLN A 108 17.01 14.76 0.80
N PRO A 109 16.15 15.75 0.51
CA PRO A 109 14.85 15.47 -0.10
C PRO A 109 14.97 14.72 -1.44
N VAL A 110 14.05 13.78 -1.69
CA VAL A 110 14.05 12.95 -2.89
C VAL A 110 13.19 13.61 -3.97
N SER A 111 13.81 13.90 -5.11
CA SER A 111 13.17 14.58 -6.24
C SER A 111 12.18 13.68 -6.99
N PRO A 112 11.18 14.27 -7.66
CA PRO A 112 10.38 13.56 -8.65
C PRO A 112 11.25 12.89 -9.71
N GLY A 113 10.83 11.71 -10.17
CA GLY A 113 11.57 10.89 -11.12
C GLY A 113 12.48 9.85 -10.48
N THR A 114 12.72 9.88 -9.16
CA THR A 114 13.47 8.82 -8.48
C THR A 114 12.56 7.62 -8.15
N ARG A 115 13.01 6.40 -8.44
CA ARG A 115 12.43 5.17 -7.92
C ARG A 115 13.15 4.80 -6.63
N LEU A 116 12.40 4.69 -5.55
CA LEU A 116 12.92 4.22 -4.28
C LEU A 116 12.60 2.74 -4.13
N SER A 117 13.59 1.95 -3.73
CA SER A 117 13.39 0.60 -3.19
C SER A 117 13.52 0.68 -1.68
N ILE A 118 12.50 0.20 -0.96
CA ILE A 118 12.43 0.19 0.49
C ILE A 118 12.50 -1.25 0.94
N GLU A 119 13.56 -1.61 1.68
CA GLU A 119 13.76 -2.95 2.23
C GLU A 119 13.65 -2.91 3.76
N MET A 120 12.60 -3.53 4.28
CA MET A 120 12.41 -3.76 5.72
C MET A 120 13.06 -5.11 6.08
N LYS A 121 14.19 -5.06 6.78
CA LYS A 121 15.02 -6.25 7.06
C LYS A 121 14.65 -6.90 8.39
N GLY A 122 14.66 -8.22 8.41
CA GLY A 122 14.38 -9.00 9.61
C GLY A 122 12.93 -8.82 10.11
N VAL A 123 11.96 -8.85 9.20
CA VAL A 123 10.54 -8.79 9.52
C VAL A 123 10.09 -10.08 10.20
N LYS A 124 9.41 -9.90 11.33
CA LYS A 124 8.76 -10.96 12.09
C LYS A 124 7.26 -10.76 11.97
N THR A 125 6.59 -11.77 11.45
CA THR A 125 5.14 -11.85 11.30
C THR A 125 4.55 -12.69 12.44
N PRO A 126 3.33 -12.38 12.91
CA PRO A 126 2.62 -13.28 13.81
C PRO A 126 2.30 -14.59 13.07
N PHE A 127 2.70 -15.72 13.66
CA PHE A 127 2.53 -17.04 13.08
C PHE A 127 1.02 -17.34 12.82
N TYR A 128 0.72 -17.92 11.65
CA TYR A 128 -0.57 -18.51 11.24
C TYR A 128 -1.73 -17.59 10.81
N LEU A 129 -1.60 -16.26 10.82
CA LEU A 129 -2.77 -15.38 10.63
C LEU A 129 -2.95 -14.77 9.24
N ALA A 130 -1.88 -14.43 8.50
CA ALA A 130 -2.02 -13.75 7.22
C ALA A 130 -0.94 -14.12 6.20
N HIS A 131 -1.38 -14.27 4.95
CA HIS A 131 -0.51 -14.42 3.77
C HIS A 131 -0.32 -13.11 3.04
N ASP A 132 -1.12 -12.09 3.35
CA ASP A 132 -1.06 -10.75 2.75
C ASP A 132 -0.84 -9.72 3.86
N TRP A 133 0.25 -8.97 3.77
CA TRP A 133 0.61 -7.91 4.71
C TRP A 133 0.41 -6.55 4.05
N LEU A 134 -0.54 -5.77 4.58
CA LEU A 134 -0.97 -4.49 4.02
C LEU A 134 -0.32 -3.32 4.77
N TYR A 135 0.75 -2.76 4.22
CA TYR A 135 1.45 -1.61 4.79
C TYR A 135 0.88 -0.32 4.23
N HIS A 136 0.25 0.52 5.06
CA HIS A 136 -0.22 1.83 4.60
C HIS A 136 0.97 2.79 4.56
N VAL A 137 1.19 3.42 3.41
CA VAL A 137 2.34 4.29 3.19
C VAL A 137 1.89 5.72 2.95
N PHE A 138 2.59 6.63 3.61
CA PHE A 138 2.37 8.06 3.56
C PHE A 138 3.67 8.77 3.19
N ILE A 139 3.56 9.85 2.44
CA ILE A 139 4.68 10.74 2.14
C ILE A 139 4.48 12.08 2.86
N THR A 140 5.58 12.77 3.13
CA THR A 140 5.57 14.21 3.45
C THR A 140 6.39 14.93 2.41
N GLN A 141 5.85 16.01 1.84
CA GLN A 141 6.53 16.84 0.85
C GLN A 141 7.36 17.92 1.54
N VAL A 142 8.38 18.43 0.85
CA VAL A 142 9.18 19.56 1.34
C VAL A 142 8.28 20.77 1.59
N GLY A 143 8.43 21.43 2.74
CA GLY A 143 7.60 22.57 3.14
C GLY A 143 6.22 22.20 3.69
N MET A 144 5.87 20.91 3.75
CA MET A 144 4.63 20.43 4.36
C MET A 144 4.89 19.75 5.70
N THR A 145 3.93 19.86 6.61
CA THR A 145 3.89 19.09 7.87
C THR A 145 2.89 17.94 7.79
N ALA A 146 1.90 18.03 6.92
CA ALA A 146 0.87 17.02 6.72
C ALA A 146 1.40 15.80 5.97
N GLN A 147 0.90 14.63 6.35
CA GLN A 147 1.15 13.37 5.65
C GLN A 147 0.11 13.14 4.56
N ILE A 148 0.56 12.69 3.39
CA ILE A 148 -0.29 12.39 2.24
C ILE A 148 -0.30 10.87 2.04
N PRO A 149 -1.44 10.19 2.13
CA PRO A 149 -1.52 8.76 1.84
C PRO A 149 -1.26 8.50 0.36
N ILE A 150 -0.35 7.57 0.04
CA ILE A 150 -0.08 7.15 -1.34
C ILE A 150 -0.66 5.76 -1.65
N GLY A 151 -1.19 5.09 -0.63
CA GLY A 151 -1.89 3.80 -0.74
C GLY A 151 -1.27 2.73 0.16
N THR A 152 -1.36 1.49 -0.30
CA THR A 152 -0.97 0.31 0.47
C THR A 152 0.00 -0.55 -0.32
N ALA A 153 1.16 -0.87 0.27
CA ALA A 153 2.02 -1.93 -0.23
C ALA A 153 1.47 -3.28 0.25
N ASN A 154 1.06 -4.13 -0.69
CA ASN A 154 0.62 -5.49 -0.39
C ASN A 154 1.79 -6.45 -0.54
N ILE A 155 2.21 -7.08 0.56
CA ILE A 155 3.29 -8.05 0.58
C ILE A 155 2.71 -9.43 0.82
N GLN A 156 2.78 -10.26 -0.21
CA GLN A 156 2.30 -11.64 -0.13
C GLN A 156 3.43 -12.56 0.31
N THR A 157 3.18 -13.35 1.35
CA THR A 157 4.05 -14.40 1.89
C THR A 157 3.40 -15.77 1.73
N TYR A 158 4.03 -16.69 1.01
CA TYR A 158 3.48 -18.03 0.76
C TYR A 158 3.82 -19.05 1.86
N ASN A 159 3.19 -20.23 1.82
CA ASN A 159 3.41 -21.30 2.79
C ASN A 159 4.26 -22.44 2.25
#